data_AF-J1IZU0-F1
#
_entry.id   AF-J1IZU0-F1
#
_cell.length_a   1.000
_cell.length_b   1.000
_cell.length_c   1.000
_cell.angle_alpha   90.00
_cell.angle_beta   90.00
_cell.angle_gamma   90.00
#
_symmetry.space_group_name_H-M   'P 1'
#
loop_
_entity.id
_entity.type
_entity.pdbx_description
1 polymer ?
#
loop_
_entity_poly.entity_id
_entity_poly.type
_entity_poly.pdbx_seq_one_letter_code
_entity_poly.pdbx_strand_id
1 'polypeptide(L)' 'MHETFLGGYSVGQPTLNRFYVFHYLLSFVLLFLVGLHIFALHQIGQANPTGLAMQSDEESVPFALYALIKDIFAITVF' A
#
# COMPACT_ATOMS: atom_id res chain seq x y z
N MET A 1 27.11 -6.73 -14.38
CA MET A 1 25.75 -6.33 -13.92
C MET A 1 25.58 -4.80 -13.84
N HIS A 2 26.59 -4.02 -13.41
CA HIS A 2 26.48 -2.55 -13.30
C HIS A 2 26.27 -1.83 -14.65
N GLU A 3 27.06 -2.18 -15.66
CA GLU A 3 26.91 -1.62 -17.02
C GLU A 3 25.56 -1.97 -17.66
N THR A 4 24.96 -3.11 -17.29
CA THR A 4 23.65 -3.55 -17.78
C THR A 4 22.53 -2.65 -17.27
N PHE A 5 22.60 -2.17 -16.03
CA PHE A 5 21.62 -1.22 -15.48
C PHE A 5 21.85 0.19 -16.04
N LEU A 6 23.09 0.65 -16.02
CA LEU A 6 23.43 2.00 -16.49
C LEU A 6 23.26 2.17 -18.00
N GLY A 7 23.45 1.10 -18.77
CA GLY A 7 23.51 1.16 -20.24
C GLY A 7 24.79 1.81 -20.75
N GLY A 8 25.85 1.85 -19.93
CA GLY A 8 27.14 2.46 -20.21
C GLY A 8 28.07 2.43 -18.99
N TYR A 9 29.26 3.04 -19.11
CA TYR A 9 30.27 3.10 -18.04
C TYR A 9 29.94 4.09 -16.91
N SER A 10 28.99 5.00 -17.14
CA SER A 10 28.53 6.00 -16.16
C SER A 10 27.02 6.23 -16.28
N VAL A 11 26.44 6.90 -15.27
CA VAL A 11 25.03 7.30 -15.29
C VAL A 11 24.82 8.30 -16.43
N GLY A 12 23.88 7.99 -17.31
CA GLY A 12 23.57 8.84 -18.44
C GLY A 12 22.15 8.66 -18.92
N GLN A 13 21.86 9.17 -20.13
CA GLN A 13 20.53 9.13 -20.71
C GLN A 13 19.89 7.72 -20.77
N PRO A 14 20.64 6.65 -21.08
CA PRO A 14 20.08 5.29 -21.03
C PRO A 14 19.58 4.89 -19.63
N THR A 15 20.28 5.31 -18.57
CA THR A 15 19.88 5.05 -17.18
C THR A 15 18.60 5.81 -16.82
N LEU A 16 18.53 7.10 -17.16
CA LEU A 16 17.39 7.96 -16.86
C LEU A 16 16.10 7.45 -17.52
N ASN A 17 16.17 7.05 -18.79
CA ASN A 17 15.01 6.55 -19.53
C ASN A 17 14.47 5.24 -18.92
N ARG A 18 15.36 4.35 -18.46
CA ARG A 18 14.96 3.10 -17.80
C ARG A 18 14.34 3.35 -16.44
N PHE A 19 14.90 4.25 -15.63
CA PHE A 19 14.31 4.62 -14.35
C PHE A 19 12.95 5.29 -14.49
N TYR A 20 12.75 6.10 -15.53
CA TYR A 20 11.44 6.66 -15.82
C TYR A 20 10.39 5.56 -16.05
N VAL A 21 10.71 4.57 -16.90
CA VAL A 21 9.82 3.44 -17.17
C VAL A 21 9.57 2.61 -15.90
N PHE A 22 10.61 2.31 -15.12
CA PHE A 22 10.45 1.57 -13.87
C PHE A 22 9.64 2.32 -12.83
N HIS A 23 9.85 3.63 -12.66
CA HIS A 23 9.10 4.45 -11.73
C HIS A 23 7.62 4.45 -12.09
N TYR A 24 7.31 4.67 -13.37
CA TYR A 24 5.95 4.64 -13.86
C TYR A 24 5.29 3.26 -13.66
N LEU A 25 6.00 2.18 -14.00
CA LEU A 25 5.49 0.82 -13.85
C LEU A 25 5.28 0.45 -12.37
N LEU A 26 6.22 0.83 -11.50
CA LEU A 26 6.19 0.48 -10.08
C LEU A 26 4.96 1.07 -9.38
N SER A 27 4.49 2.26 -9.77
CA SER A 27 3.25 2.84 -9.23
C SER A 27 2.05 1.91 -9.42
N PHE A 28 1.92 1.23 -10.57
CA PHE A 28 0.83 0.28 -10.82
C PHE A 28 1.03 -1.06 -10.11
N VAL A 29 2.27 -1.52 -10.02
CA VAL A 29 2.60 -2.72 -9.23
C VAL A 29 2.23 -2.49 -7.76
N LEU A 30 2.55 -1.33 -7.20
CA LEU A 30 2.19 -0.97 -5.83
C LEU A 30 0.66 -0.87 -5.66
N LEU A 31 -0.05 -0.27 -6.61
CA LEU A 31 -1.51 -0.22 -6.56
C LEU A 31 -2.13 -1.64 -6.50
N PHE A 32 -1.61 -2.57 -7.31
CA PHE A 32 -2.03 -3.97 -7.27
C PHE A 32 -1.73 -4.64 -5.92
N LEU A 33 -0.52 -4.45 -5.39
CA LEU A 33 -0.12 -4.99 -4.09
C LEU A 33 -0.97 -4.42 -2.94
N VAL A 34 -1.35 -3.14 -2.98
CA VAL A 34 -2.28 -2.54 -2.02
C VAL A 34 -3.65 -3.22 -2.10
N GLY A 35 -4.16 -3.50 -3.31
CA GLY A 35 -5.40 -4.26 -3.49
C GLY A 35 -5.32 -5.66 -2.87
N LEU A 36 -4.23 -6.40 -3.13
CA LEU A 36 -4.00 -7.72 -2.52
C LEU A 36 -3.89 -7.63 -0.99
N HIS A 37 -3.23 -6.60 -0.47
CA HIS A 37 -3.10 -6.37 0.96
C HIS A 37 -4.45 -6.11 1.64
N ILE A 38 -5.29 -5.25 1.04
CA ILE A 38 -6.65 -4.98 1.53
C ILE A 38 -7.49 -6.26 1.48
N PHE A 39 -7.39 -7.05 0.41
CA PHE A 39 -8.08 -8.33 0.31
C PHE A 39 -7.65 -9.29 1.43
N ALA A 40 -6.34 -9.42 1.69
CA ALA A 40 -5.84 -10.26 2.78
C ALA A 40 -6.36 -9.80 4.16
N LEU A 41 -6.40 -8.49 4.41
CA LEU A 41 -6.97 -7.94 5.64
C LEU A 41 -8.48 -8.18 5.75
N HIS A 42 -9.21 -8.18 4.63
CA HIS A 42 -10.63 -8.50 4.64
C HIS A 42 -10.88 -9.97 5.04
N GLN A 43 -9.99 -10.89 4.67
CA GLN A 43 -10.11 -12.30 5.03
C GLN A 43 -9.71 -12.61 6.47
N ILE A 44 -8.66 -11.95 7.00
CA ILE A 44 -8.13 -12.21 8.35
C ILE A 44 -8.82 -11.36 9.41
N GLY A 45 -9.35 -10.19 9.03
CA GLY A 45 -9.92 -9.20 9.95
C GLY A 45 -8.86 -8.23 10.50
N GLN A 46 -9.32 -7.14 11.13
CA GLN A 46 -8.46 -6.14 11.75
C GLN A 46 -8.00 -6.57 13.15
N ALA A 47 -6.75 -6.27 13.50
CA ALA A 47 -6.24 -6.45 14.86
C ALA A 47 -6.80 -5.35 15.79
N ASN A 48 -7.13 -5.72 17.04
CA ASN A 48 -7.59 -4.79 18.08
C ASN A 48 -6.48 -4.51 19.12
N PRO A 49 -6.59 -3.40 19.90
CA PRO A 49 -5.59 -3.05 20.91
C PRO A 49 -5.41 -4.07 22.03
N THR A 50 -6.41 -4.92 22.26
CA THR A 50 -6.36 -5.99 23.27
C THR A 50 -5.66 -7.25 22.75
N GLY A 51 -5.39 -7.34 21.45
CA GLY A 51 -4.74 -8.48 20.79
C GLY A 51 -5.57 -9.78 20.80
N LEU A 52 -6.83 -9.71 21.22
CA LEU A 52 -7.74 -10.84 21.27
C LEU A 52 -8.44 -10.98 19.92
N ALA A 53 -8.57 -12.20 19.41
CA ALA A 53 -9.38 -12.45 18.23
C ALA A 53 -10.83 -12.05 18.50
N MET A 54 -11.46 -11.34 17.56
CA MET A 54 -12.89 -11.01 17.62
C MET A 54 -13.69 -12.30 17.67
N GLN A 55 -14.52 -12.47 18.68
CA GLN A 55 -15.31 -13.69 18.89
C GLN A 55 -16.69 -13.61 18.25
N SER A 56 -17.19 -12.40 17.97
CA SER A 56 -18.46 -12.19 17.30
C SER A 56 -18.53 -10.86 16.56
N ASP A 57 -19.44 -10.77 15.59
CA ASP A 57 -19.70 -9.54 14.83
C ASP A 57 -20.22 -8.39 15.74
N GLU A 58 -20.76 -8.71 16.93
CA GLU A 58 -21.23 -7.73 17.92
C GLU A 58 -20.08 -6.96 18.60
N GLU A 59 -18.85 -7.49 18.54
CA GLU A 59 -17.64 -6.79 19.01
C GLU A 59 -17.09 -5.83 17.95
N SER A 60 -17.68 -5.82 16.74
CA SER A 60 -17.28 -4.98 15.63
C SER A 60 -18.33 -3.91 15.31
N VAL A 61 -17.88 -2.76 14.82
CA VAL A 61 -18.77 -1.69 14.33
C VAL A 61 -18.67 -1.58 12.81
N PRO A 62 -19.76 -1.20 12.10
CA PRO A 62 -19.72 -1.03 10.65
C PRO A 62 -18.67 0.00 10.20
N PHE A 63 -17.81 -0.38 9.26
CA PHE A 63 -16.73 0.47 8.76
C PHE A 63 -17.24 1.79 8.14
N ALA A 64 -18.31 1.70 7.34
CA ALA A 64 -18.74 2.77 6.43
C ALA A 64 -19.06 4.11 7.12
N LEU A 65 -19.52 4.08 8.37
CA LEU A 65 -19.86 5.30 9.10
C LEU A 65 -18.82 5.65 10.17
N TYR A 66 -18.35 4.67 10.94
CA TYR A 66 -17.49 4.95 12.09
C TYR A 66 -16.03 5.17 11.69
N ALA A 67 -15.43 4.21 10.99
CA ALA A 67 -14.03 4.28 10.61
C ALA A 67 -13.81 5.37 9.55
N LEU A 68 -14.70 5.50 8.58
CA LEU A 68 -14.59 6.51 7.53
C LEU A 68 -14.59 7.94 8.07
N ILE A 69 -15.50 8.28 9.00
CA ILE A 69 -15.52 9.62 9.63
C ILE A 69 -14.25 9.84 10.46
N LYS A 70 -13.83 8.84 11.23
CA LYS A 70 -12.62 8.90 12.05
C LYS A 70 -11.37 9.13 11.18
N ASP A 71 -11.26 8.43 10.05
CA ASP A 71 -10.12 8.52 9.14
C ASP A 71 -10.10 9.88 8.42
N ILE A 72 -11.24 10.38 7.96
CA ILE A 72 -11.34 11.72 7.35
C ILE A 72 -10.94 12.80 8.36
N PHE A 73 -11.44 12.71 9.59
CA PHE A 73 -11.06 13.63 10.65
C PHE A 73 -9.54 13.58 10.89
N ALA A 74 -8.96 12.39 10.98
CA ALA A 74 -7.53 12.21 11.17
C ALA A 74 -6.72 12.83 10.02
N ILE A 75 -7.08 12.56 8.76
CA ILE A 75 -6.42 13.11 7.56
C ILE A 75 -6.54 14.65 7.50
N THR A 76 -7.63 15.21 8.01
CA THR A 76 -7.88 16.66 7.93
C THR A 76 -7.14 17.43 9.03
N VAL A 77 -7.02 16.84 10.22
CA VAL A 77 -6.49 17.51 11.42
C VAL A 77 -5.00 17.24 11.64
N PHE A 78 -4.49 16.10 11.18
CA PHE A 78 -3.09 15.67 11.33
C PHE A 78 -2.40 15.51 9.98
#